data_AF-A0A3L7WRL2-F1
#
_entry.id   AF-A0A3L7WRL2-F1
#
_cell.length_a   1.000
_cell.length_b   1.000
_cell.length_c   1.000
_cell.angle_alpha   90.00
_cell.angle_beta   90.00
_cell.angle_gamma   90.00
#
_symmetry.space_group_name_H-M   'P 1'
#
loop_
_entity.id
_entity.type
_entity.pdbx_description
1 polymer ?
#
loop_
_entity_poly.entity_id
_entity_poly.type
_entity_poly.pdbx_seq_one_letter_code
_entity_poly.pdbx_strand_id
1 'polypeptide(L)'
;MRTSLVFLSIFALLLAGCGSFGGASVEMPTPIAVYTESPTAQPVAQATAKPTVAATTTSLPTDTPTSEPSATPTDEPTATPTVEMTATSTTTPTTIPTEIAATATFTPTLPIPTAIVTATIAAPVATTVATPEAATDDSAIYAGMPAEILGLMPTANAANGQAVSVSNGCTACHSLEKDVRVVGPSWYSVGATAGERVAGESAGLYLYNSIVDPNAYVNEGYLSGLMPLTYKDVLSSQQMADVIAYLLSMQGQ
;
A
#
# COMPACT_ATOMS: atom_id res chain seq x y z
N MET A 1 9.99 0.48 72.37
CA MET A 1 11.22 -0.29 72.65
C MET A 1 10.93 -1.76 72.38
N ARG A 2 11.81 -2.44 71.62
CA ARG A 2 11.96 -3.92 71.48
C ARG A 2 10.84 -4.62 70.67
N THR A 3 11.08 -5.56 69.76
CA THR A 3 12.28 -6.28 69.28
C THR A 3 11.89 -7.12 68.06
N SER A 4 12.88 -7.39 67.20
CA SER A 4 12.97 -8.32 66.07
C SER A 4 12.30 -9.70 66.21
N LEU A 5 11.95 -10.33 65.08
CA LEU A 5 12.48 -11.63 64.58
C LEU A 5 11.76 -12.01 63.26
N VAL A 6 12.46 -12.08 62.11
CA VAL A 6 12.99 -13.31 61.47
C VAL A 6 11.91 -14.22 60.87
N PHE A 7 11.81 -14.26 59.54
CA PHE A 7 11.44 -15.44 58.71
C PHE A 7 11.97 -15.17 57.29
N LEU A 8 13.24 -15.48 57.01
CA LEU A 8 13.77 -16.77 56.58
C LEU A 8 13.38 -17.13 55.14
N SER A 9 14.32 -16.81 54.24
CA SER A 9 14.43 -17.26 52.86
C SER A 9 14.35 -18.78 52.75
N ILE A 10 13.50 -19.28 51.86
CA ILE A 10 13.56 -20.67 51.38
C ILE A 10 13.88 -20.61 49.89
N PHE A 11 15.17 -20.81 49.62
CA PHE A 11 15.74 -21.18 48.33
C PHE A 11 15.55 -22.69 48.21
N ALA A 12 14.69 -23.16 47.30
CA ALA A 12 14.51 -24.58 47.02
C ALA A 12 14.75 -24.85 45.54
N LEU A 13 15.98 -25.30 45.30
CA LEU A 13 16.53 -25.93 44.12
C LEU A 13 15.76 -27.24 43.80
N LEU A 14 15.29 -27.43 42.56
CA LEU A 14 14.96 -28.77 42.05
C LEU A 14 15.50 -28.98 40.64
N LEU A 15 16.37 -29.99 40.55
CA LEU A 15 17.03 -30.52 39.37
C LEU A 15 16.11 -31.42 38.52
N ALA A 16 16.54 -31.55 37.26
CA ALA A 16 16.50 -32.76 36.44
C ALA A 16 15.17 -33.23 35.82
N GLY A 17 15.10 -33.09 34.50
CA GLY A 17 14.26 -33.89 33.61
C GLY A 17 14.91 -34.02 32.24
N CYS A 18 15.85 -34.97 32.10
CA CYS A 18 16.38 -35.39 30.80
C CYS A 18 15.47 -36.52 30.27
N GLY A 19 14.65 -36.23 29.27
CA GLY A 19 13.75 -37.19 28.63
C GLY A 19 14.17 -37.43 27.19
N SER A 20 14.72 -38.62 26.94
CA SER A 20 15.06 -39.16 25.63
C SER A 20 13.81 -39.78 24.98
N PHE A 21 13.44 -39.34 23.78
CA PHE A 21 12.43 -40.02 22.96
C PHE A 21 12.95 -40.18 21.53
N GLY A 22 13.06 -41.44 21.13
CA GLY A 22 13.53 -41.86 19.82
C GLY A 22 12.43 -41.85 18.76
N GLY A 23 12.89 -41.56 17.54
CA GLY A 23 12.51 -42.17 16.26
C GLY A 23 11.06 -42.54 15.98
N ALA A 24 10.43 -41.78 15.07
CA ALA A 24 9.73 -42.33 13.91
C ALA A 24 9.55 -41.20 12.87
N SER A 25 10.50 -41.09 11.94
CA SER A 25 10.39 -40.18 10.79
C SER A 25 9.42 -40.78 9.77
N VAL A 26 8.21 -40.23 9.69
CA VAL A 26 7.32 -40.44 8.55
C VAL A 26 7.59 -39.29 7.59
N GLU A 27 8.30 -39.63 6.51
CA GLU A 27 8.63 -38.75 5.40
C GLU A 27 7.38 -38.56 4.53
N MET A 28 6.79 -37.36 4.57
CA MET A 28 5.80 -36.92 3.57
C MET A 28 6.40 -35.75 2.79
N PRO A 29 6.74 -35.92 1.50
CA PRO A 29 7.31 -34.84 0.70
C PRO A 29 6.24 -33.80 0.37
N THR A 30 6.49 -32.56 0.78
CA THR A 30 5.76 -31.39 0.28
C THR A 30 6.15 -31.15 -1.19
N PRO A 31 5.19 -31.05 -2.13
CA PRO A 31 5.52 -30.71 -3.51
C PRO A 31 5.97 -29.25 -3.58
N ILE A 32 7.20 -29.05 -4.02
CA ILE A 32 7.72 -27.74 -4.44
C ILE A 32 6.94 -27.34 -5.70
N ALA A 33 6.13 -26.30 -5.60
CA ALA A 33 5.50 -25.69 -6.76
C ALA A 33 6.59 -25.00 -7.60
N VAL A 34 7.05 -25.69 -8.64
CA VAL A 34 7.91 -25.12 -9.67
C VAL A 34 7.05 -24.14 -10.47
N TYR A 35 7.33 -22.85 -10.31
CA TYR A 35 6.73 -21.79 -11.13
C TYR A 35 7.25 -21.95 -12.55
N THR A 36 6.46 -22.57 -13.42
CA THR A 36 6.69 -22.55 -14.87
C THR A 36 6.15 -21.22 -15.41
N GLU A 37 7.00 -20.42 -16.02
CA GLU A 37 6.58 -19.18 -16.68
C GLU A 37 5.51 -19.50 -17.74
N SER A 38 4.36 -18.84 -17.59
CA SER A 38 3.22 -18.99 -18.50
C SER A 38 3.60 -18.39 -19.87
N PRO A 39 3.28 -19.05 -21.00
CA PRO A 39 3.64 -18.53 -22.32
C PRO A 39 2.87 -17.24 -22.62
N THR A 40 3.63 -16.18 -22.89
CA THR A 40 3.17 -14.91 -23.46
C THR A 40 2.34 -15.17 -24.72
N ALA A 41 1.01 -15.02 -24.61
CA ALA A 41 0.15 -14.93 -25.79
C ALA A 41 0.34 -13.55 -26.43
N GLN A 42 0.88 -13.53 -27.65
CA GLN A 42 0.90 -12.35 -28.52
C GLN A 42 -0.53 -11.83 -28.79
N PRO A 43 -0.71 -10.51 -28.91
CA PRO A 43 -2.00 -9.94 -29.30
C PRO A 43 -2.28 -10.24 -30.79
N VAL A 44 -3.33 -11.01 -31.06
CA VAL A 44 -3.90 -11.11 -32.40
C VAL A 44 -4.73 -9.86 -32.64
N ALA A 45 -4.27 -9.01 -33.56
CA ALA A 45 -5.02 -7.87 -34.06
C ALA A 45 -6.31 -8.36 -34.73
N GLN A 46 -7.46 -7.92 -34.21
CA GLN A 46 -8.74 -8.14 -34.85
C GLN A 46 -9.24 -6.80 -35.41
N ALA A 47 -9.08 -6.63 -36.73
CA ALA A 47 -9.74 -5.58 -37.48
C ALA A 47 -11.21 -5.96 -37.66
N THR A 48 -12.15 -5.09 -37.28
CA THR A 48 -13.53 -5.20 -37.77
C THR A 48 -14.20 -3.82 -37.86
N ALA A 49 -14.52 -3.47 -39.12
CA ALA A 49 -15.49 -2.53 -39.66
C ALA A 49 -16.09 -1.39 -38.79
N LYS A 50 -15.86 -0.16 -39.27
CA LYS A 50 -16.62 1.07 -38.99
C LYS A 50 -18.10 0.89 -39.35
N PRO A 51 -19.08 1.17 -38.46
CA PRO A 51 -20.46 1.36 -38.88
C PRO A 51 -20.62 2.79 -39.41
N THR A 52 -20.96 2.89 -40.69
CA THR A 52 -21.59 4.05 -41.30
C THR A 52 -23.03 4.10 -40.82
N VAL A 53 -23.44 5.19 -40.16
CA VAL A 53 -24.86 5.50 -39.99
C VAL A 53 -25.10 6.92 -40.49
N ALA A 54 -26.07 7.00 -41.40
CA ALA A 54 -26.43 8.16 -42.20
C ALA A 54 -26.99 9.31 -41.36
N ALA A 55 -26.60 10.53 -41.71
CA ALA A 55 -27.22 11.75 -41.24
C ALA A 55 -28.65 11.85 -41.79
N THR A 56 -29.63 11.96 -40.90
CA THR A 56 -30.98 12.39 -41.26
C THR A 56 -31.20 13.79 -40.69
N THR A 57 -31.44 14.72 -41.60
CA THR A 57 -31.82 16.11 -41.37
C THR A 57 -33.19 16.20 -40.71
N THR A 58 -33.33 16.99 -39.64
CA THR A 58 -34.61 17.59 -39.24
C THR A 58 -34.35 18.95 -38.59
N SER A 59 -35.22 19.90 -38.92
CA SER A 59 -35.11 21.35 -38.89
C SER A 59 -35.35 22.03 -37.53
N LEU A 60 -34.65 23.16 -37.34
CA LEU A 60 -34.94 24.36 -36.52
C LEU A 60 -36.38 24.91 -36.75
N PRO A 61 -36.96 25.93 -36.06
CA PRO A 61 -36.55 26.75 -34.88
C PRO A 61 -37.61 26.87 -33.75
N THR A 62 -37.28 27.52 -32.63
CA THR A 62 -37.89 28.82 -32.21
C THR A 62 -37.24 29.34 -30.92
N ASP A 63 -36.71 30.55 -31.03
CA ASP A 63 -36.15 31.43 -30.01
C ASP A 63 -37.17 31.86 -28.94
N THR A 64 -36.76 31.85 -27.67
CA THR A 64 -36.96 33.00 -26.76
C THR A 64 -36.03 32.92 -25.53
N PRO A 65 -34.94 33.69 -25.46
CA PRO A 65 -34.33 34.04 -24.17
C PRO A 65 -34.80 35.43 -23.74
N THR A 66 -35.53 35.48 -22.63
CA THR A 66 -35.89 36.71 -21.92
C THR A 66 -34.64 37.33 -21.29
N SER A 67 -34.38 38.58 -21.66
CA SER A 67 -33.43 39.53 -21.08
C SER A 67 -33.77 39.76 -19.59
N GLU A 68 -32.82 39.87 -18.67
CA GLU A 68 -32.09 41.12 -18.40
C GLU A 68 -31.03 40.88 -17.29
N PRO A 69 -29.76 41.26 -17.50
CA PRO A 69 -28.90 41.69 -16.42
C PRO A 69 -28.69 43.20 -16.47
N SER A 70 -29.06 43.87 -15.38
CA SER A 70 -28.85 45.29 -15.14
C SER A 70 -27.36 45.60 -15.04
N ALA A 71 -26.89 46.51 -15.90
CA ALA A 71 -25.55 47.06 -15.89
C ALA A 71 -25.59 48.51 -15.39
N THR A 72 -24.68 48.86 -14.48
CA THR A 72 -24.10 50.20 -14.47
C THR A 72 -22.64 50.14 -13.97
N PRO A 73 -21.66 49.90 -14.86
CA PRO A 73 -20.28 50.28 -14.60
C PRO A 73 -20.00 51.65 -15.24
N THR A 74 -19.51 52.55 -14.41
CA THR A 74 -19.08 53.91 -14.74
C THR A 74 -17.82 53.90 -15.62
N ASP A 75 -17.85 54.72 -16.67
CA ASP A 75 -16.74 55.05 -17.56
C ASP A 75 -15.58 55.74 -16.82
N GLU A 76 -14.35 55.23 -16.97
CA GLU A 76 -13.16 56.05 -17.27
C GLU A 76 -11.97 55.16 -17.73
N PRO A 77 -11.51 55.25 -18.98
CA PRO A 77 -10.25 54.64 -19.41
C PRO A 77 -9.13 55.69 -19.46
N THR A 78 -8.14 55.57 -18.58
CA THR A 78 -6.88 56.34 -18.67
C THR A 78 -5.67 55.40 -18.64
N ALA A 79 -4.84 55.56 -19.68
CA ALA A 79 -3.43 55.17 -19.83
C ALA A 79 -3.07 53.70 -20.13
N THR A 80 -2.81 53.49 -21.41
CA THR A 80 -1.81 52.60 -22.03
C THR A 80 -0.51 52.47 -21.21
N PRO A 81 -0.03 51.24 -21.01
CA PRO A 81 1.39 50.98 -21.28
C PRO A 81 1.57 49.92 -22.37
N THR A 82 2.28 50.33 -23.41
CA THR A 82 2.86 49.48 -24.46
C THR A 82 3.85 48.51 -23.82
N VAL A 83 3.57 47.21 -23.86
CA VAL A 83 4.59 46.17 -23.68
C VAL A 83 4.55 45.29 -24.91
N GLU A 84 5.52 45.55 -25.78
CA GLU A 84 5.84 44.78 -26.98
C GLU A 84 6.41 43.43 -26.54
N MET A 85 5.58 42.38 -26.54
CA MET A 85 6.07 41.00 -26.42
C MET A 85 6.49 40.52 -27.81
N THR A 86 7.77 40.69 -28.10
CA THR A 86 8.46 40.09 -29.26
C THR A 86 8.49 38.57 -29.11
N ALA A 87 7.53 37.89 -29.73
CA ALA A 87 7.59 36.44 -29.96
C ALA A 87 8.43 36.15 -31.20
N THR A 88 9.73 35.91 -31.04
CA THR A 88 10.58 35.34 -32.09
C THR A 88 10.38 33.83 -32.13
N SER A 89 9.38 33.38 -32.87
CA SER A 89 9.27 31.99 -33.31
C SER A 89 10.33 31.75 -34.40
N THR A 90 11.48 31.21 -34.00
CA THR A 90 12.51 30.73 -34.91
C THR A 90 12.11 29.35 -35.44
N THR A 91 11.51 29.31 -36.63
CA THR A 91 11.41 28.07 -37.44
C THR A 91 12.61 28.00 -38.37
N THR A 92 13.65 27.25 -37.99
CA THR A 92 14.71 26.85 -38.91
C THR A 92 14.55 25.36 -39.23
N PRO A 93 14.26 24.98 -40.48
CA PRO A 93 14.32 23.59 -40.90
C PRO A 93 15.78 23.24 -41.18
N THR A 94 16.42 22.48 -40.29
CA THR A 94 17.72 21.87 -40.58
C THR A 94 17.50 20.51 -41.24
N THR A 95 18.08 20.40 -42.42
CA THR A 95 18.13 19.25 -43.30
C THR A 95 18.71 18.00 -42.64
N ILE A 96 18.12 16.87 -43.05
CA ILE A 96 18.56 15.48 -42.91
C ILE A 96 20.08 15.31 -43.16
N PRO A 97 20.76 14.44 -42.39
CA PRO A 97 21.75 13.56 -42.98
C PRO A 97 21.34 12.09 -42.88
N THR A 98 21.42 11.48 -44.05
CA THR A 98 21.52 10.06 -44.41
C THR A 98 22.32 9.19 -43.43
N GLU A 99 21.68 8.08 -43.05
CA GLU A 99 22.22 6.71 -42.90
C GLU A 99 23.63 6.51 -42.31
N ILE A 100 23.69 5.91 -41.11
CA ILE A 100 24.60 4.78 -40.84
C ILE A 100 23.84 3.74 -40.00
N ALA A 101 23.50 2.62 -40.63
CA ALA A 101 23.16 1.40 -39.93
C ALA A 101 24.43 0.84 -39.27
N ALA A 102 24.45 0.82 -37.94
CA ALA A 102 25.44 0.07 -37.18
C ALA A 102 24.70 -0.83 -36.18
N THR A 103 24.48 -2.07 -36.59
CA THR A 103 23.99 -3.16 -35.74
C THR A 103 25.10 -3.52 -34.76
N ALA A 104 25.08 -2.96 -33.56
CA ALA A 104 25.96 -3.40 -32.48
C ALA A 104 25.35 -4.62 -31.81
N THR A 105 25.78 -5.81 -32.22
CA THR A 105 25.49 -7.07 -31.51
C THR A 105 26.34 -7.10 -30.25
N PHE A 106 25.77 -6.72 -29.11
CA PHE A 106 26.40 -6.93 -27.81
C PHE A 106 26.16 -8.38 -27.37
N THR A 107 27.20 -9.20 -27.40
CA THR A 107 27.26 -10.49 -26.71
C THR A 107 27.87 -10.23 -25.32
N PRO A 108 27.08 -10.23 -24.22
CA PRO A 108 27.67 -10.18 -22.89
C PRO A 108 28.29 -11.54 -22.54
N THR A 109 29.58 -11.69 -22.78
CA THR A 109 30.36 -12.79 -22.19
C THR A 109 30.79 -12.38 -20.78
N LEU A 110 29.88 -12.52 -19.81
CA LEU A 110 30.30 -12.52 -18.40
C LEU A 110 30.95 -13.88 -18.08
N PRO A 111 32.12 -13.92 -17.44
CA PRO A 111 32.62 -15.15 -16.84
C PRO A 111 31.69 -15.54 -15.68
N ILE A 112 31.13 -16.74 -15.74
CA ILE A 112 30.41 -17.36 -14.63
C ILE A 112 31.46 -17.63 -13.53
N PRO A 113 31.42 -16.98 -12.35
CA PRO A 113 32.28 -17.40 -11.25
C PRO A 113 31.73 -18.72 -10.70
N THR A 114 32.43 -19.82 -10.99
CA THR A 114 32.22 -21.14 -10.37
C THR A 114 32.75 -21.12 -8.94
N ALA A 115 32.16 -20.30 -8.07
CA ALA A 115 32.43 -20.31 -6.64
C ALA A 115 31.24 -20.96 -5.94
N ILE A 116 31.38 -22.25 -5.64
CA ILE A 116 30.43 -23.01 -4.84
C ILE A 116 30.60 -22.53 -3.40
N VAL A 117 29.78 -21.57 -2.96
CA VAL A 117 29.73 -21.18 -1.55
C VAL A 117 28.90 -22.23 -0.81
N THR A 118 29.56 -23.17 -0.17
CA THR A 118 28.94 -24.05 0.83
C THR A 118 28.61 -23.23 2.07
N ALA A 119 27.48 -22.51 2.02
CA ALA A 119 26.90 -21.89 3.19
C ALA A 119 26.40 -23.00 4.12
N THR A 120 27.12 -23.22 5.22
CA THR A 120 26.64 -24.08 6.31
C THR A 120 25.54 -23.33 7.03
N ILE A 121 24.29 -23.65 6.69
CA ILE A 121 23.10 -23.08 7.33
C ILE A 121 23.01 -23.70 8.72
N ALA A 122 23.24 -22.90 9.77
CA ALA A 122 23.00 -23.34 11.13
C ALA A 122 21.50 -23.68 11.29
N ALA A 123 21.21 -24.84 11.88
CA ALA A 123 19.85 -25.29 12.13
C ALA A 123 19.07 -24.21 12.90
N PRO A 124 17.80 -23.94 12.55
CA PRO A 124 16.99 -23.00 13.30
C PRO A 124 16.82 -23.55 14.70
N VAL A 125 17.37 -22.85 15.69
CA VAL A 125 17.00 -23.09 17.09
C VAL A 125 15.53 -22.71 17.18
N ALA A 126 14.67 -23.72 17.37
CA ALA A 126 13.26 -23.52 17.64
C ALA A 126 13.14 -22.66 18.90
N THR A 127 12.99 -21.36 18.68
CA THR A 127 12.58 -20.43 19.73
C THR A 127 11.15 -20.82 20.05
N THR A 128 10.93 -21.28 21.27
CA THR A 128 9.59 -21.50 21.82
C THR A 128 8.80 -20.21 21.62
N VAL A 129 7.82 -20.25 20.71
CA VAL A 129 6.84 -19.19 20.54
C VAL A 129 6.21 -19.00 21.91
N ALA A 130 6.43 -17.82 22.50
CA ALA A 130 5.80 -17.45 23.74
C ALA A 130 4.29 -17.63 23.58
N THR A 131 3.69 -18.32 24.55
CA THR A 131 2.25 -18.34 24.78
C THR A 131 1.70 -16.92 24.58
N PRO A 132 0.65 -16.70 23.77
CA PRO A 132 0.08 -15.36 23.64
C PRO A 132 -0.37 -14.92 25.03
N GLU A 133 0.29 -13.87 25.51
CA GLU A 133 -0.11 -13.12 26.68
C GLU A 133 -1.53 -12.60 26.43
N ALA A 134 -2.37 -12.81 27.45
CA ALA A 134 -3.80 -12.55 27.52
C ALA A 134 -4.36 -11.54 26.49
N ALA A 135 -5.25 -12.02 25.63
CA ALA A 135 -6.16 -11.19 24.84
C ALA A 135 -6.97 -10.30 25.80
N THR A 136 -6.68 -9.01 25.79
CA THR A 136 -7.58 -7.98 26.30
C THR A 136 -8.85 -7.97 25.45
N ASP A 137 -9.94 -7.46 26.01
CA ASP A 137 -11.24 -7.31 25.35
C ASP A 137 -11.15 -6.25 24.23
N ASP A 138 -10.41 -6.59 23.17
CA ASP A 138 -10.05 -5.73 22.04
C ASP A 138 -11.21 -5.59 21.04
N SER A 139 -12.40 -6.07 21.41
CA SER A 139 -13.59 -6.05 20.56
C SER A 139 -13.99 -4.64 20.13
N ALA A 140 -13.72 -3.63 20.98
CA ALA A 140 -13.97 -2.23 20.67
C ALA A 140 -13.06 -1.67 19.55
N ILE A 141 -11.84 -2.18 19.41
CA ILE A 141 -10.87 -1.74 18.37
C ILE A 141 -11.38 -2.12 16.97
N TYR A 142 -12.22 -3.15 16.88
CA TYR A 142 -12.73 -3.70 15.64
C TYR A 142 -14.21 -3.41 15.39
N ALA A 143 -14.85 -2.61 16.25
CA ALA A 143 -16.28 -2.34 16.16
C ALA A 143 -16.65 -1.73 14.80
N GLY A 144 -17.66 -2.31 14.14
CA GLY A 144 -18.16 -1.84 12.85
C GLY A 144 -17.38 -2.32 11.61
N MET A 145 -16.28 -3.07 11.78
CA MET A 145 -15.61 -3.68 10.62
C MET A 145 -16.50 -4.73 9.93
N PRO A 146 -16.30 -4.95 8.61
CA PRO A 146 -17.01 -6.03 7.91
C PRO A 146 -16.78 -7.38 8.57
N ALA A 147 -17.85 -8.17 8.69
CA ALA A 147 -17.82 -9.48 9.36
C ALA A 147 -16.76 -10.44 8.76
N GLU A 148 -16.52 -10.35 7.46
CA GLU A 148 -15.50 -11.12 6.76
C GLU A 148 -14.09 -10.83 7.30
N ILE A 149 -13.72 -9.56 7.44
CA ILE A 149 -12.40 -9.17 7.94
C ILE A 149 -12.32 -9.41 9.45
N LEU A 150 -13.39 -9.10 10.18
CA LEU A 150 -13.47 -9.31 11.62
C LEU A 150 -13.24 -10.79 12.00
N GLY A 151 -13.80 -11.72 11.22
CA GLY A 151 -13.60 -13.15 11.41
C GLY A 151 -12.15 -13.63 11.21
N LEU A 152 -11.32 -12.85 10.52
CA LEU A 152 -9.92 -13.15 10.23
C LEU A 152 -8.94 -12.49 11.22
N MET A 153 -9.39 -11.50 12.00
CA MET A 153 -8.54 -10.81 12.98
C MET A 153 -7.88 -11.73 14.03
N PRO A 154 -8.54 -12.78 14.56
CA PRO A 154 -7.88 -13.68 15.51
C PRO A 154 -6.67 -14.42 14.94
N THR A 155 -6.60 -14.55 13.61
CA THR A 155 -5.49 -15.18 12.88
C THR A 155 -4.63 -14.18 12.11
N ALA A 156 -4.93 -12.89 12.21
CA ALA A 156 -4.19 -11.85 11.50
C ALA A 156 -2.76 -11.74 12.03
N ASN A 157 -1.80 -11.61 11.12
CA ASN A 157 -0.38 -11.60 11.45
C ASN A 157 0.27 -10.27 11.02
N ALA A 158 0.71 -9.48 12.00
CA ALA A 158 1.33 -8.18 11.75
C ALA A 158 2.64 -8.27 10.92
N ALA A 159 3.44 -9.33 11.07
CA ALA A 159 4.65 -9.50 10.27
C ALA A 159 4.32 -9.76 8.79
N ASN A 160 3.27 -10.55 8.52
CA ASN A 160 2.73 -10.70 7.17
C ASN A 160 2.18 -9.36 6.66
N GLY A 161 1.46 -8.62 7.49
CA GLY A 161 0.92 -7.31 7.13
C GLY A 161 1.99 -6.30 6.74
N GLN A 162 3.13 -6.30 7.43
CA GLN A 162 4.30 -5.52 7.06
C GLN A 162 4.83 -5.95 5.68
N ALA A 163 4.99 -7.25 5.42
CA ALA A 163 5.45 -7.76 4.14
C ALA A 163 4.48 -7.44 2.97
N VAL A 164 3.18 -7.51 3.23
CA VAL A 164 2.13 -7.10 2.29
C VAL A 164 2.22 -5.60 2.01
N SER A 165 2.42 -4.78 3.04
CA SER A 165 2.53 -3.31 2.91
C SER A 165 3.73 -2.91 2.05
N VAL A 166 4.86 -3.61 2.17
CA VAL A 166 6.04 -3.38 1.34
C VAL A 166 5.79 -3.85 -0.10
N SER A 167 5.28 -5.07 -0.29
CA SER A 167 5.09 -5.65 -1.64
C SER A 167 3.99 -4.95 -2.45
N ASN A 168 3.03 -4.30 -1.80
CA ASN A 168 1.96 -3.51 -2.43
C ASN A 168 2.26 -2.00 -2.49
N GLY A 169 3.51 -1.60 -2.19
CA GLY A 169 4.00 -0.24 -2.40
C GLY A 169 3.50 0.79 -1.40
N CYS A 170 2.87 0.39 -0.29
CA CYS A 170 2.33 1.33 0.70
C CYS A 170 3.43 2.22 1.30
N THR A 171 4.60 1.63 1.56
CA THR A 171 5.77 2.32 2.14
C THR A 171 6.44 3.31 1.19
N ALA A 172 6.09 3.32 -0.10
CA ALA A 172 6.56 4.35 -1.03
C ALA A 172 5.86 5.70 -0.78
N CYS A 173 4.68 5.68 -0.17
CA CYS A 173 3.88 6.87 0.12
C CYS A 173 3.77 7.18 1.62
N HIS A 174 3.84 6.15 2.47
CA HIS A 174 3.70 6.28 3.92
C HIS A 174 5.03 6.00 4.62
N SER A 175 5.56 6.99 5.34
CA SER A 175 6.76 6.81 6.16
C SER A 175 6.47 6.04 7.45
N LEU A 176 7.47 5.33 7.96
CA LEU A 176 7.44 4.74 9.30
C LEU A 176 8.08 5.66 10.35
N GLU A 177 8.77 6.71 9.92
CA GLU A 177 9.47 7.65 10.81
C GLU A 177 8.51 8.72 11.33
N LYS A 178 8.74 9.17 12.57
CA LYS A 178 7.93 10.20 13.23
C LYS A 178 7.94 11.52 12.43
N ASP A 179 6.75 12.06 12.18
CA ASP A 179 6.51 13.34 11.49
C ASP A 179 7.10 13.47 10.07
N VAL A 180 7.54 12.35 9.46
CA VAL A 180 8.06 12.35 8.09
C VAL A 180 6.90 12.24 7.11
N ARG A 181 6.65 13.36 6.42
CA ARG A 181 5.66 13.45 5.35
C ARG A 181 6.30 13.13 4.00
N VAL A 182 5.70 12.21 3.27
CA VAL A 182 6.05 11.90 1.87
C VAL A 182 4.85 12.29 1.00
N VAL A 183 4.18 11.32 0.38
CA VAL A 183 2.91 11.52 -0.30
C VAL A 183 1.75 11.44 0.69
N GLY A 184 1.77 10.43 1.56
CA GLY A 184 0.77 10.19 2.60
C GLY A 184 1.28 10.48 4.02
N PRO A 185 0.41 10.36 5.04
CA PRO A 185 0.78 10.51 6.44
C PRO A 185 1.73 9.40 6.92
N SER A 186 2.58 9.74 7.89
CA SER A 186 3.41 8.77 8.59
C SER A 186 2.54 7.78 9.38
N TRP A 187 2.96 6.52 9.39
CA TRP A 187 2.37 5.45 10.16
C TRP A 187 2.96 5.31 11.56
N TYR A 188 3.97 6.12 11.93
CA TYR A 188 4.71 6.00 13.20
C TYR A 188 3.81 5.69 14.41
N SER A 189 2.70 6.42 14.56
CA SER A 189 1.72 6.27 15.66
C SER A 189 0.28 6.06 15.18
N VAL A 190 0.10 5.45 14.00
CA VAL A 190 -1.25 5.31 13.41
C VAL A 190 -2.14 4.38 14.24
N GLY A 191 -1.61 3.32 14.84
CA GLY A 191 -2.38 2.41 15.69
C GLY A 191 -2.96 3.12 16.92
N ALA A 192 -2.21 4.08 17.48
CA ALA A 192 -2.62 4.82 18.66
C ALA A 192 -3.66 5.92 18.35
N THR A 193 -3.66 6.44 17.12
CA THR A 193 -4.45 7.63 16.75
C THR A 193 -5.60 7.34 15.79
N ALA A 194 -5.66 6.14 15.19
CA ALA A 194 -6.65 5.76 14.19
C ALA A 194 -8.11 5.93 14.67
N GLY A 195 -8.39 5.50 15.91
CA GLY A 195 -9.74 5.58 16.48
C GLY A 195 -10.22 7.02 16.79
N GLU A 196 -9.34 8.02 16.67
CA GLU A 196 -9.65 9.41 16.94
C GLU A 196 -9.92 10.22 15.66
N ARG A 197 -9.70 9.61 14.48
CA ARG A 197 -9.73 10.33 13.19
C ARG A 197 -11.13 10.65 12.72
N VAL A 198 -12.05 9.70 12.87
CA VAL A 198 -13.44 9.84 12.43
C VAL A 198 -14.34 9.55 13.62
N ALA A 199 -15.17 10.53 13.97
CA ALA A 199 -16.06 10.41 15.12
C ALA A 199 -17.02 9.22 14.96
N GLY A 200 -16.98 8.29 15.91
CA GLY A 200 -17.83 7.10 15.92
C GLY A 200 -17.25 5.89 15.19
N GLU A 201 -16.07 6.00 14.57
CA GLU A 201 -15.36 4.84 14.02
C GLU A 201 -14.39 4.25 15.05
N SER A 202 -14.26 2.92 15.03
CA SER A 202 -13.17 2.25 15.73
C SER A 202 -11.86 2.40 14.96
N ALA A 203 -10.73 2.16 15.61
CA ALA A 203 -9.42 2.21 14.95
C ALA A 203 -9.33 1.23 13.77
N GLY A 204 -9.82 -0.01 13.94
CA GLY A 204 -9.85 -1.02 12.88
C GLY A 204 -10.76 -0.63 11.73
N LEU A 205 -11.95 -0.06 12.01
CA LEU A 205 -12.86 0.42 10.97
C LEU A 205 -12.25 1.57 10.17
N TYR A 206 -11.66 2.55 10.86
CA TYR A 206 -10.98 3.66 10.21
C TYR A 206 -9.86 3.18 9.27
N LEU A 207 -9.03 2.24 9.73
CA LEU A 207 -7.93 1.70 8.93
C LEU A 207 -8.46 0.90 7.72
N TYR A 208 -9.50 0.08 7.91
CA TYR A 208 -10.16 -0.62 6.82
C TYR A 208 -10.69 0.35 5.76
N ASN A 209 -11.48 1.36 6.18
CA ASN A 209 -12.05 2.38 5.30
C ASN A 209 -10.96 3.17 4.57
N SER A 210 -9.89 3.53 5.27
CA SER A 210 -8.73 4.22 4.67
C SER A 210 -8.06 3.42 3.56
N ILE A 211 -8.17 2.09 3.56
CA ILE A 211 -7.58 1.21 2.52
C ILE A 211 -8.56 0.98 1.37
N VAL A 212 -9.84 0.72 1.66
CA VAL A 212 -10.82 0.35 0.62
C VAL A 212 -11.56 1.54 0.01
N ASP A 213 -11.64 2.66 0.73
CA ASP A 213 -12.24 3.92 0.29
C ASP A 213 -11.42 5.12 0.83
N PRO A 214 -10.16 5.29 0.37
CA PRO A 214 -9.24 6.31 0.90
C PRO A 214 -9.70 7.75 0.71
N ASN A 215 -10.74 8.01 -0.09
CA ASN A 215 -11.27 9.36 -0.28
C ASN A 215 -12.48 9.65 0.63
N ALA A 216 -13.01 8.66 1.37
CA ALA A 216 -14.09 8.88 2.34
C ALA A 216 -13.66 9.80 3.48
N TYR A 217 -12.39 9.73 3.87
CA TYR A 217 -11.77 10.64 4.82
C TYR A 217 -10.33 10.93 4.40
N VAL A 218 -9.99 12.21 4.26
CA VAL A 218 -8.63 12.65 3.92
C VAL A 218 -8.11 13.51 5.06
N ASN A 219 -6.99 13.10 5.65
CA ASN A 219 -6.34 13.84 6.72
C ASN A 219 -6.02 15.27 6.29
N GLU A 220 -6.13 16.21 7.23
CA GLU A 220 -5.82 17.62 6.98
C GLU A 220 -4.42 17.78 6.36
N GLY A 221 -4.35 18.61 5.32
CA GLY A 221 -3.12 18.89 4.60
C GLY A 221 -2.69 17.84 3.57
N TYR A 222 -3.45 16.75 3.37
CA TYR A 222 -3.20 15.75 2.31
C TYR A 222 -4.16 15.92 1.12
N LEU A 223 -3.75 15.43 -0.05
CA LEU A 223 -4.54 15.50 -1.29
C LEU A 223 -5.35 14.21 -1.48
N SER A 224 -6.62 14.37 -1.85
CA SER A 224 -7.47 13.26 -2.28
C SER A 224 -7.02 12.68 -3.63
N GLY A 225 -7.35 11.42 -3.88
CA GLY A 225 -7.13 10.75 -5.17
C GLY A 225 -5.70 10.25 -5.40
N LEU A 226 -4.82 10.34 -4.40
CA LEU A 226 -3.44 9.85 -4.50
C LEU A 226 -3.28 8.39 -4.04
N MET A 227 -4.04 7.98 -3.01
CA MET A 227 -4.00 6.60 -2.55
C MET A 227 -4.80 5.69 -3.52
N PRO A 228 -4.20 4.58 -4.02
CA PRO A 228 -4.88 3.70 -4.97
C PRO A 228 -6.22 3.17 -4.47
N LEU A 229 -7.25 3.26 -5.32
CA LEU A 229 -8.60 2.76 -5.04
C LEU A 229 -8.76 1.25 -5.27
N THR A 230 -7.73 0.59 -5.79
CA THR A 230 -7.77 -0.80 -6.23
C THR A 230 -7.45 -1.80 -5.11
N TYR A 231 -7.12 -1.33 -3.90
CA TYR A 231 -6.63 -2.22 -2.84
C TYR A 231 -7.65 -3.28 -2.41
N LYS A 232 -8.94 -2.97 -2.51
CA LYS A 232 -10.03 -3.93 -2.26
C LYS A 232 -10.02 -5.12 -3.24
N ASP A 233 -9.55 -4.92 -4.47
CA ASP A 233 -9.55 -5.94 -5.52
C ASP A 233 -8.24 -6.74 -5.58
N VAL A 234 -7.13 -6.14 -5.14
CA VAL A 234 -5.79 -6.76 -5.20
C VAL A 234 -5.39 -7.47 -3.91
N LEU A 235 -5.91 -7.03 -2.75
CA LEU A 235 -5.64 -7.67 -1.47
C LEU A 235 -6.71 -8.70 -1.18
N SER A 236 -6.30 -9.92 -0.85
CA SER A 236 -7.19 -10.88 -0.23
C SER A 236 -7.66 -10.40 1.15
N SER A 237 -8.79 -10.91 1.61
CA SER A 237 -9.35 -10.58 2.92
C SER A 237 -8.38 -10.88 4.08
N GLN A 238 -7.59 -11.96 3.97
CA GLN A 238 -6.55 -12.26 4.96
C GLN A 238 -5.40 -11.24 4.91
N GLN A 239 -4.92 -10.86 3.72
CA GLN A 239 -3.89 -9.83 3.59
C GLN A 239 -4.38 -8.48 4.13
N MET A 240 -5.66 -8.15 3.94
CA MET A 240 -6.26 -6.95 4.50
C MET A 240 -6.29 -6.99 6.04
N ALA A 241 -6.71 -8.11 6.63
CA ALA A 241 -6.67 -8.31 8.08
C ALA A 241 -5.24 -8.21 8.63
N ASP A 242 -4.26 -8.83 7.95
CA ASP A 242 -2.84 -8.77 8.31
C ASP A 242 -2.30 -7.34 8.27
N VAL A 243 -2.62 -6.55 7.22
CA VAL A 243 -2.23 -5.13 7.12
C VAL A 243 -2.86 -4.30 8.23
N ILE A 244 -4.14 -4.50 8.53
CA ILE A 244 -4.80 -3.79 9.64
C ILE A 244 -4.13 -4.14 10.98
N ALA A 245 -3.82 -5.42 11.23
CA ALA A 245 -3.10 -5.84 12.42
C ALA A 245 -1.70 -5.19 12.51
N TYR A 246 -0.99 -5.09 11.38
CA TYR A 246 0.29 -4.37 11.32
C TYR A 246 0.13 -2.89 11.68
N LEU A 247 -0.82 -2.18 11.05
CA LEU A 247 -1.04 -0.76 11.31
C LEU A 247 -1.48 -0.49 12.76
N LEU A 248 -2.32 -1.36 13.34
CA LEU A 248 -2.71 -1.28 14.75
C LEU A 248 -1.53 -1.49 15.71
N SER A 249 -0.49 -2.22 15.30
CA SER A 249 0.73 -2.39 16.11
C SER A 249 1.63 -1.15 16.14
N MET A 250 1.38 -0.15 15.28
CA MET A 250 2.20 1.06 15.16
C MET A 250 1.83 2.11 16.22
N GLN A 251 2.41 1.96 17.40
CA GLN A 251 2.10 2.80 18.58
C GLN A 251 3.05 3.99 18.83
N GLY A 252 3.97 4.27 17.89
CA GLY A 252 4.97 5.34 18.04
C GLY A 252 6.24 4.91 18.74
N GLN A 253 6.77 3.72 18.41
CA GLN A 253 8.02 3.19 18.95
C GLN A 253 9.23 3.62 18.12
#